data_AF-A0A536C3F5-F1
#
_entry.id   AF-A0A536C3F5-F1
#
_cell.length_a   1.000
_cell.length_b   1.000
_cell.length_c   1.000
_cell.angle_alpha   90.00
_cell.angle_beta   90.00
_cell.angle_gamma   90.00
#
_symmetry.space_group_name_H-M   'P 1'
#
loop_
_entity.id
_entity.type
_entity.pdbx_description
1 polymer ?
#
loop_
_entity_poly.entity_id
_entity_poly.type
_entity_poly.pdbx_seq_one_letter_code
_entity_poly.pdbx_strand_id
1 'polypeptide(L)'
;MPTGSITPPASGNFLYVNSQPGDFAGQGLESLFVPADSTISGSLSGAGDYVNGWVYQALGGGYARFWYVRIAAPPGQALAVGSYIGAARADFRQSGEPGLEVTGSGGHCGTVLGRFDVQEISFWPNGEVRTFQATFEQHCNYSTAAMFGRFRLETSPPLQLGVTIREEGSVTGKTIIATIEGTVSCSRSATVDVTITLTQVQTKGVTVTGTVTVPINCTAPSVAWSQSVWPQTGAFKAGSGTATISATACEPDRKCVSATATRTVKLNLGK
;
A
#
# COMPACT_ATOMS: atom_id res chain seq x y z
N MET A 1 12.54 23.68 -15.70
CA MET A 1 13.62 22.68 -15.90
C MET A 1 14.35 23.00 -17.19
N PRO A 2 15.68 22.90 -17.22
CA PRO A 2 16.42 22.95 -18.47
C PRO A 2 15.97 21.82 -19.40
N THR A 3 15.97 22.08 -20.71
CA THR A 3 15.64 21.08 -21.72
C THR A 3 16.72 20.01 -21.73
N GLY A 4 16.36 18.77 -21.42
CA GLY A 4 17.23 17.62 -21.60
C GLY A 4 17.05 16.95 -22.97
N SER A 5 17.84 15.92 -23.23
CA SER A 5 17.75 15.11 -24.46
C SER A 5 16.67 14.02 -24.38
N ILE A 6 16.26 13.63 -23.17
CA ILE A 6 15.24 12.60 -22.94
C ILE A 6 13.90 13.27 -22.65
N THR A 7 12.84 12.79 -23.33
CA THR A 7 11.46 13.21 -23.05
C THR A 7 10.81 12.26 -22.04
N PRO A 8 10.47 12.71 -20.83
CA PRO A 8 9.78 11.87 -19.85
C PRO A 8 8.35 11.55 -20.32
N PRO A 9 7.78 10.40 -19.92
CA PRO A 9 6.38 10.09 -20.16
C PRO A 9 5.43 11.16 -19.60
N ALA A 10 4.24 11.27 -20.19
CA ALA A 10 3.18 12.13 -19.67
C ALA A 10 2.37 11.48 -18.53
N SER A 11 2.41 10.16 -18.41
CA SER A 11 1.69 9.36 -17.42
C SER A 11 2.50 8.15 -16.97
N GLY A 12 2.00 7.43 -15.98
CA GLY A 12 2.66 6.30 -15.33
C GLY A 12 3.72 6.72 -14.32
N ASN A 13 4.38 5.71 -13.73
CA ASN A 13 5.44 5.91 -12.76
C ASN A 13 6.76 6.22 -13.47
N PHE A 14 7.46 7.28 -13.09
CA PHE A 14 8.82 7.50 -13.57
C PHE A 14 9.62 8.42 -12.64
N LEU A 15 10.95 8.30 -12.73
CA LEU A 15 11.88 9.30 -12.26
C LEU A 15 12.73 9.75 -13.44
N TYR A 16 12.72 11.05 -13.72
CA TYR A 16 13.62 11.69 -14.66
C TYR A 16 14.59 12.59 -13.91
N VAL A 17 15.88 12.47 -14.22
CA VAL A 17 16.96 13.25 -13.64
C VAL A 17 17.81 13.84 -14.76
N ASN A 18 18.10 15.14 -14.66
CA ASN A 18 19.02 15.86 -15.52
C ASN A 18 20.01 16.60 -14.61
N SER A 19 21.18 15.99 -14.43
CA SER A 19 22.23 16.46 -13.52
C SER A 19 23.30 17.21 -14.30
N GLN A 20 23.71 18.36 -13.80
CA GLN A 20 24.81 19.14 -14.39
C GLN A 20 26.18 18.54 -14.03
N PRO A 21 27.21 18.70 -14.87
CA PRO A 21 28.57 18.31 -14.52
C PRO A 21 29.00 18.94 -13.18
N GLY A 22 29.49 18.11 -12.26
CA GLY A 22 29.88 18.51 -10.91
C GLY A 22 28.77 18.41 -9.86
N ASP A 23 27.53 18.05 -10.22
CA ASP A 23 26.51 17.67 -9.23
C ASP A 23 26.83 16.29 -8.65
N PHE A 24 26.79 16.19 -7.32
CA PHE A 24 27.23 15.01 -6.59
C PHE A 24 26.20 13.88 -6.59
N ALA A 25 24.90 14.21 -6.56
CA ALA A 25 23.86 13.18 -6.49
C ALA A 25 23.67 12.47 -7.84
N GLY A 26 23.58 13.25 -8.91
CA GLY A 26 23.34 12.75 -10.26
C GLY A 26 24.59 12.62 -11.14
N GLN A 27 25.78 13.02 -10.65
CA GLN A 27 27.08 12.78 -11.29
C GLN A 27 27.20 13.35 -12.72
N GLY A 28 26.44 14.39 -13.04
CA GLY A 28 26.41 15.00 -14.38
C GLY A 28 25.72 14.15 -15.44
N LEU A 29 24.87 13.19 -15.03
CA LEU A 29 24.17 12.29 -15.94
C LEU A 29 22.71 12.71 -16.15
N GLU A 30 22.23 12.52 -17.38
CA GLU A 30 20.82 12.51 -17.70
C GLU A 30 20.31 11.06 -17.65
N SER A 31 19.20 10.81 -16.96
CA SER A 31 18.67 9.46 -16.76
C SER A 31 17.14 9.46 -16.64
N LEU A 32 16.52 8.40 -17.14
CA LEU A 32 15.09 8.15 -17.02
C LEU A 32 14.88 6.72 -16.54
N PHE A 33 14.06 6.57 -15.50
CA PHE A 33 13.64 5.30 -14.95
C PHE A 33 12.15 5.13 -15.17
N VAL A 34 11.75 3.99 -15.73
CA VAL A 34 10.35 3.66 -16.06
C VAL A 34 10.04 2.22 -15.64
N PRO A 35 8.75 1.81 -15.53
CA PRO A 35 8.39 0.49 -15.03
C PRO A 35 8.80 -0.66 -15.95
N ALA A 36 9.18 -0.34 -17.20
CA ALA A 36 9.65 -1.32 -18.16
C ALA A 36 10.97 -1.98 -17.76
N ASP A 37 11.81 -1.28 -16.99
CA ASP A 37 13.14 -1.74 -16.59
C ASP A 37 13.48 -1.46 -15.11
N SER A 38 12.61 -0.75 -14.40
CA SER A 38 12.83 -0.30 -13.02
C SER A 38 11.60 -0.57 -12.16
N THR A 39 11.79 -0.94 -10.90
CA THR A 39 10.72 -0.90 -9.90
C THR A 39 10.63 0.52 -9.35
N ILE A 40 9.45 1.13 -9.42
CA ILE A 40 9.18 2.48 -8.93
C ILE A 40 7.99 2.41 -8.00
N SER A 41 8.18 2.87 -6.77
CA SER A 41 7.14 2.90 -5.76
C SER A 41 7.20 4.18 -4.95
N GLY A 42 6.13 4.47 -4.22
CA GLY A 42 6.15 5.53 -3.25
C GLY A 42 4.90 5.55 -2.39
N SER A 43 4.98 6.36 -1.34
CA SER A 43 3.92 6.51 -0.35
C SER A 43 3.88 7.94 0.17
N LEU A 44 2.73 8.33 0.67
CA LEU A 44 2.60 9.50 1.52
C LEU A 44 2.85 9.09 2.97
N SER A 45 3.55 9.94 3.71
CA SER A 45 3.67 9.80 5.16
C SER A 45 2.31 9.87 5.86
N GLY A 46 2.20 9.28 7.06
CA GLY A 46 0.96 9.28 7.83
C GLY A 46 0.49 10.68 8.25
N ALA A 47 1.40 11.65 8.36
CA ALA A 47 1.07 13.06 8.61
C ALA A 47 0.62 13.81 7.33
N GLY A 48 0.79 13.20 6.16
CA GLY A 48 0.39 13.79 4.88
C GLY A 48 1.28 14.93 4.39
N ASP A 49 2.43 15.16 5.02
CA ASP A 49 3.30 16.31 4.78
C ASP A 49 4.48 16.01 3.85
N TYR A 50 4.78 14.73 3.59
CA TYR A 50 5.81 14.36 2.60
C TYR A 50 5.57 13.03 1.88
N VAL A 51 6.02 12.97 0.62
CA VAL A 51 6.08 11.78 -0.23
C VAL A 51 7.46 11.14 -0.11
N ASN A 52 7.49 9.81 0.08
CA ASN A 52 8.68 8.98 -0.05
C ASN A 52 8.57 8.13 -1.31
N GLY A 53 9.48 8.34 -2.26
CA GLY A 53 9.63 7.56 -3.48
C GLY A 53 10.90 6.70 -3.45
N TRP A 54 10.81 5.54 -4.08
CA TRP A 54 11.90 4.60 -4.26
C TRP A 54 11.96 4.14 -5.71
N VAL A 55 13.17 4.12 -6.28
CA VAL A 55 13.45 3.57 -7.61
C VAL A 55 14.53 2.52 -7.46
N TYR A 56 14.36 1.37 -8.10
CA TYR A 56 15.34 0.30 -8.16
C TYR A 56 15.43 -0.27 -9.57
N GLN A 57 16.60 -0.23 -10.18
CA GLN A 57 16.89 -0.78 -11.51
C GLN A 57 18.01 -1.81 -11.39
N ALA A 58 17.71 -3.07 -11.70
CA ALA A 58 18.71 -4.12 -11.72
C ALA A 58 19.56 -4.02 -13.00
N LEU A 59 20.88 -4.09 -12.87
CA LEU A 59 21.83 -4.04 -14.00
C LEU A 59 22.42 -5.41 -14.36
N GLY A 60 22.04 -6.46 -13.64
CA GLY A 60 22.64 -7.79 -13.75
C GLY A 60 23.93 -7.92 -12.93
N GLY A 61 24.39 -9.16 -12.73
CA GLY A 61 25.65 -9.45 -12.01
C GLY A 61 25.65 -9.03 -10.53
N GLY A 62 24.48 -8.83 -9.92
CA GLY A 62 24.35 -8.34 -8.53
C GLY A 62 24.42 -6.82 -8.38
N TYR A 63 24.55 -6.07 -9.47
CA TYR A 63 24.58 -4.61 -9.45
C TYR A 63 23.18 -4.02 -9.67
N ALA A 64 22.91 -2.89 -9.02
CA ALA A 64 21.68 -2.14 -9.20
C ALA A 64 21.92 -0.64 -9.04
N ARG A 65 21.09 0.15 -9.71
CA ARG A 65 20.92 1.58 -9.43
C ARG A 65 19.69 1.77 -8.57
N PHE A 66 19.78 2.69 -7.63
CA PHE A 66 18.65 3.04 -6.79
C PHE A 66 18.56 4.54 -6.63
N TRP A 67 17.35 5.03 -6.35
CA TRP A 67 17.08 6.40 -5.97
C TRP A 67 16.08 6.46 -4.82
N TYR A 68 16.34 7.38 -3.90
CA TYR A 68 15.36 7.86 -2.95
C TYR A 68 14.89 9.25 -3.38
N VAL A 69 13.59 9.47 -3.32
CA VAL A 69 12.96 10.77 -3.62
C VAL A 69 12.12 11.16 -2.41
N ARG A 70 12.45 12.26 -1.75
CA ARG A 70 11.65 12.84 -0.68
C ARG A 70 11.29 14.26 -1.02
N ILE A 71 9.99 14.54 -1.02
CA ILE A 71 9.43 15.86 -1.31
C ILE A 71 8.41 16.16 -0.22
N ALA A 72 8.63 17.26 0.50
CA ALA A 72 7.95 17.56 1.74
C ALA A 72 7.50 19.02 1.82
N ALA A 73 6.25 19.23 2.24
CA ALA A 73 5.79 20.51 2.72
C ALA A 73 6.45 20.84 4.08
N PRO A 74 6.38 22.10 4.53
CA PRO A 74 6.79 22.45 5.89
C PRO A 74 6.13 21.55 6.93
N PRO A 75 6.84 21.17 8.02
CA PRO A 75 6.28 20.32 9.06
C PRO A 75 4.94 20.87 9.58
N GLY A 76 3.95 19.97 9.72
CA GLY A 76 2.59 20.32 10.15
C GLY A 76 1.68 20.86 9.05
N GLN A 77 2.17 20.97 7.80
CA GLN A 77 1.36 21.33 6.65
C GLN A 77 1.19 20.12 5.73
N ALA A 78 -0.03 19.88 5.25
CA ALA A 78 -0.27 18.87 4.24
C ALA A 78 0.43 19.25 2.93
N LEU A 79 1.06 18.28 2.28
CA LEU A 79 1.62 18.47 0.95
C LEU A 79 0.48 18.66 -0.06
N ALA A 80 0.51 19.78 -0.77
CA ALA A 80 -0.50 20.17 -1.75
C ALA A 80 0.13 20.68 -3.04
N VAL A 81 -0.68 20.79 -4.11
CA VAL A 81 -0.28 21.47 -5.36
C VAL A 81 0.21 22.88 -5.04
N GLY A 82 1.40 23.23 -5.55
CA GLY A 82 2.02 24.51 -5.28
C GLY A 82 3.53 24.53 -5.48
N SER A 83 4.11 25.71 -5.36
CA SER A 83 5.55 25.96 -5.47
C SER A 83 6.17 26.08 -4.08
N TYR A 84 7.24 25.33 -3.85
CA TYR A 84 7.97 25.27 -2.59
C TYR A 84 9.40 25.67 -2.85
N ILE A 85 9.79 26.83 -2.32
CA ILE A 85 11.11 27.44 -2.53
C ILE A 85 11.94 27.38 -1.25
N GLY A 86 13.26 27.37 -1.38
CA GLY A 86 14.16 27.31 -0.23
C GLY A 86 14.04 25.99 0.52
N ALA A 87 13.90 24.88 -0.20
CA ALA A 87 13.81 23.56 0.40
C ALA A 87 15.17 23.14 0.98
N ALA A 88 15.17 22.73 2.25
CA ALA A 88 16.29 22.07 2.89
C ALA A 88 16.21 20.55 2.72
N ARG A 89 17.20 19.85 3.28
CA ARG A 89 17.19 18.39 3.29
C ARG A 89 15.96 17.87 4.05
N ALA A 90 15.19 17.00 3.40
CA ALA A 90 13.83 16.65 3.84
C ALA A 90 13.71 16.26 5.33
N ASP A 91 14.63 15.43 5.85
CA ASP A 91 14.60 14.97 7.25
C ASP A 91 15.02 16.04 8.28
N PHE A 92 15.63 17.14 7.85
CA PHE A 92 16.16 18.20 8.72
C PHE A 92 15.44 19.54 8.58
N ARG A 93 14.43 19.61 7.71
CA ARG A 93 13.65 20.82 7.43
C ARG A 93 13.03 21.38 8.71
N GLN A 94 13.09 22.69 8.89
CA GLN A 94 12.53 23.38 10.05
C GLN A 94 11.09 23.83 9.82
N SER A 95 10.45 24.38 10.85
CA SER A 95 9.12 24.98 10.72
C SER A 95 9.14 26.08 9.65
N GLY A 96 8.15 26.06 8.75
CA GLY A 96 8.06 26.99 7.62
C GLY A 96 8.95 26.65 6.42
N GLU A 97 9.79 25.62 6.51
CA GLU A 97 10.74 25.26 5.47
C GLU A 97 10.32 23.96 4.76
N PRO A 98 10.21 23.96 3.41
CA PRO A 98 9.94 22.73 2.68
C PRO A 98 11.17 21.80 2.66
N GLY A 99 10.95 20.53 2.34
CA GLY A 99 11.99 19.52 2.29
C GLY A 99 12.15 18.90 0.91
N LEU A 100 13.40 18.76 0.48
CA LEU A 100 13.78 18.05 -0.74
C LEU A 100 14.98 17.16 -0.47
N GLU A 101 14.93 15.92 -0.93
CA GLU A 101 16.08 15.03 -0.98
C GLU A 101 15.88 14.05 -2.12
N VAL A 102 16.60 14.26 -3.22
CA VAL A 102 16.67 13.34 -4.35
C VAL A 102 18.11 12.86 -4.43
N THR A 103 18.29 11.56 -4.26
CA THR A 103 19.62 11.00 -4.05
C THR A 103 19.67 9.58 -4.60
N GLY A 104 20.78 9.24 -5.24
CA GLY A 104 20.92 7.98 -5.96
C GLY A 104 22.13 7.19 -5.50
N SER A 105 22.42 6.12 -6.25
CA SER A 105 23.64 5.32 -6.09
C SER A 105 24.95 6.11 -6.30
N GLY A 106 24.89 7.32 -6.85
CA GLY A 106 26.05 8.19 -7.12
C GLY A 106 26.57 8.99 -5.91
N GLY A 107 25.86 8.98 -4.78
CA GLY A 107 26.23 9.72 -3.58
C GLY A 107 25.05 10.43 -2.92
N HIS A 108 25.28 10.93 -1.71
CA HIS A 108 24.27 11.61 -0.90
C HIS A 108 24.66 13.04 -0.57
N CYS A 109 23.67 13.93 -0.48
CA CYS A 109 23.91 15.34 -0.16
C CYS A 109 23.84 15.55 1.36
N GLY A 110 24.93 16.09 1.94
CA GLY A 110 24.96 16.46 3.35
C GLY A 110 24.07 17.67 3.62
N THR A 111 24.05 18.62 2.68
CA THR A 111 23.17 19.78 2.67
C THR A 111 22.45 19.88 1.32
N VAL A 112 21.16 20.21 1.36
CA VAL A 112 20.33 20.45 0.19
C VAL A 112 19.87 21.91 0.23
N LEU A 113 20.04 22.61 -0.89
CA LEU A 113 19.34 23.84 -1.21
C LEU A 113 18.55 23.59 -2.47
N GLY A 114 17.24 23.77 -2.44
CA GLY A 114 16.43 23.43 -3.59
C GLY A 114 15.09 24.12 -3.67
N ARG A 115 14.32 23.68 -4.66
CA ARG A 115 12.92 24.03 -4.84
C ARG A 115 12.21 22.89 -5.56
N PHE A 116 10.91 22.84 -5.39
CA PHE A 116 10.08 21.95 -6.17
C PHE A 116 8.70 22.57 -6.41
N ASP A 117 8.06 22.09 -7.47
CA ASP A 117 6.70 22.44 -7.82
C ASP A 117 5.91 21.13 -7.85
N VAL A 118 4.87 21.04 -7.02
CA VAL A 118 3.89 19.94 -7.08
C VAL A 118 2.83 20.33 -8.08
N GLN A 119 2.78 19.64 -9.22
CA GLN A 119 1.78 19.90 -10.26
C GLN A 119 0.50 19.11 -10.03
N GLU A 120 0.61 17.93 -9.41
CA GLU A 120 -0.50 17.03 -9.19
C GLU A 120 -0.30 16.30 -7.87
N ILE A 121 -1.34 16.26 -7.04
CA ILE A 121 -1.45 15.31 -5.94
C ILE A 121 -2.93 14.95 -5.76
N SER A 122 -3.23 13.66 -5.75
CA SER A 122 -4.58 13.15 -5.51
C SER A 122 -4.54 11.90 -4.63
N PHE A 123 -5.67 11.56 -4.02
CA PHE A 123 -5.75 10.48 -3.04
C PHE A 123 -6.85 9.48 -3.38
N TRP A 124 -6.65 8.24 -2.95
CA TRP A 124 -7.71 7.25 -2.84
C TRP A 124 -8.59 7.55 -1.62
N PRO A 125 -9.81 6.98 -1.52
CA PRO A 125 -10.72 7.23 -0.40
C PRO A 125 -10.14 6.91 0.99
N ASN A 126 -9.12 6.05 1.07
CA ASN A 126 -8.41 5.73 2.32
C ASN A 126 -7.30 6.73 2.68
N GLY A 127 -7.08 7.78 1.88
CA GLY A 127 -6.05 8.79 2.09
C GLY A 127 -4.68 8.44 1.49
N GLU A 128 -4.51 7.26 0.88
CA GLU A 128 -3.25 6.93 0.21
C GLU A 128 -3.08 7.73 -1.08
N VAL A 129 -1.83 8.07 -1.41
CA VAL A 129 -1.51 8.80 -2.64
C VAL A 129 -1.93 7.97 -3.85
N ARG A 130 -2.76 8.58 -4.71
CA ARG A 130 -3.23 8.02 -5.99
C ARG A 130 -2.36 8.50 -7.14
N THR A 131 -2.24 9.82 -7.29
CA THR A 131 -1.30 10.42 -8.22
C THR A 131 -0.46 11.45 -7.49
N PHE A 132 0.80 11.54 -7.88
CA PHE A 132 1.71 12.59 -7.44
C PHE A 132 2.64 12.95 -8.58
N GLN A 133 2.82 14.23 -8.82
CA GLN A 133 3.84 14.71 -9.74
C GLN A 133 4.48 15.97 -9.19
N ALA A 134 5.80 15.97 -9.15
CA ALA A 134 6.57 17.15 -8.87
C ALA A 134 7.78 17.28 -9.78
N THR A 135 8.14 18.52 -10.08
CA THR A 135 9.44 18.88 -10.65
C THR A 135 10.32 19.48 -9.57
N PHE A 136 11.62 19.22 -9.62
CA PHE A 136 12.54 19.69 -8.60
C PHE A 136 13.81 20.25 -9.21
N GLU A 137 14.49 21.05 -8.39
CA GLU A 137 15.85 21.53 -8.56
C GLU A 137 16.54 21.40 -7.20
N GLN A 138 17.67 20.70 -7.20
CA GLN A 138 18.46 20.42 -6.01
C GLN A 138 19.91 20.82 -6.24
N HIS A 139 20.48 21.52 -5.28
CA HIS A 139 21.91 21.77 -5.17
C HIS A 139 22.45 21.07 -3.94
N CYS A 140 23.60 20.43 -4.09
CA CYS A 140 24.23 19.66 -3.02
C CYS A 140 25.44 20.38 -2.44
N ASN A 141 25.52 20.42 -1.10
CA ASN A 141 26.68 20.92 -0.37
C ASN A 141 27.15 22.32 -0.82
N TYR A 142 26.20 23.24 -1.05
CA TYR A 142 26.44 24.60 -1.54
C TYR A 142 27.07 24.70 -2.94
N SER A 143 27.08 23.60 -3.71
CA SER A 143 27.52 23.58 -5.10
C SER A 143 26.58 24.40 -5.99
N THR A 144 27.15 25.08 -6.97
CA THR A 144 26.37 25.75 -8.03
C THR A 144 25.82 24.77 -9.05
N ALA A 145 26.40 23.57 -9.18
CA ALA A 145 25.89 22.53 -10.05
C ALA A 145 24.56 22.01 -9.50
N ALA A 146 23.54 22.00 -10.35
CA ALA A 146 22.18 21.63 -10.01
C ALA A 146 21.81 20.26 -10.59
N MET A 147 20.93 19.56 -9.88
CA MET A 147 20.17 18.45 -10.39
C MET A 147 18.72 18.87 -10.58
N PHE A 148 18.22 18.75 -11.80
CA PHE A 148 16.81 18.95 -12.12
C PHE A 148 16.14 17.61 -12.33
N GLY A 149 14.83 17.56 -12.13
CA GLY A 149 14.11 16.36 -12.48
C GLY A 149 12.61 16.43 -12.27
N ARG A 150 11.98 15.31 -12.59
CA ARG A 150 10.56 15.10 -12.41
C ARG A 150 10.34 13.72 -11.83
N PHE A 151 9.54 13.65 -10.79
CA PHE A 151 9.08 12.40 -10.20
C PHE A 151 7.56 12.32 -10.37
N ARG A 152 7.08 11.20 -10.92
CA ARG A 152 5.66 10.91 -11.06
C ARG A 152 5.34 9.54 -10.48
N LEU A 153 4.27 9.50 -9.71
CA LEU A 153 3.64 8.29 -9.19
C LEU A 153 2.17 8.26 -9.61
N GLU A 154 1.74 7.08 -10.02
CA GLU A 154 0.38 6.64 -10.26
C GLU A 154 0.24 5.27 -9.60
N THR A 155 -0.44 5.24 -8.46
CA THR A 155 -0.62 4.03 -7.68
C THR A 155 -1.89 3.31 -8.07
N SER A 156 -1.90 1.99 -7.90
CA SER A 156 -3.11 1.20 -7.99
C SER A 156 -4.07 1.55 -6.84
N PRO A 157 -5.39 1.38 -7.03
CA PRO A 157 -6.34 1.47 -5.94
C PRO A 157 -5.95 0.55 -4.77
N PRO A 158 -6.06 1.02 -3.52
CA PRO A 158 -5.79 0.20 -2.35
C PRO A 158 -6.69 -1.03 -2.33
N LEU A 159 -6.16 -2.14 -1.82
CA LEU A 159 -7.01 -3.30 -1.53
C LEU A 159 -7.96 -2.92 -0.39
N GLN A 160 -9.26 -3.08 -0.62
CA GLN A 160 -10.29 -2.97 0.39
C GLN A 160 -10.98 -4.32 0.49
N LEU A 161 -11.23 -4.77 1.71
CA LEU A 161 -11.93 -6.02 1.99
C LEU A 161 -13.27 -5.74 2.67
N GLY A 162 -14.26 -6.55 2.33
CA GLY A 162 -15.52 -6.66 3.06
C GLY A 162 -15.82 -8.13 3.29
N VAL A 163 -16.52 -8.45 4.39
CA VAL A 163 -16.95 -9.81 4.67
C VAL A 163 -18.38 -9.83 5.16
N THR A 164 -19.12 -10.84 4.73
CA THR A 164 -20.46 -11.11 5.21
C THR A 164 -20.60 -12.58 5.55
N ILE A 165 -21.49 -12.88 6.48
CA ILE A 165 -21.89 -14.23 6.86
C ILE A 165 -23.38 -14.37 6.54
N ARG A 166 -23.76 -15.50 5.91
CA ARG A 166 -25.18 -15.84 5.70
C ARG A 166 -25.86 -16.12 7.04
N GLU A 167 -27.16 -15.84 7.12
CA GLU A 167 -27.95 -16.10 8.32
C GLU A 167 -28.19 -17.59 8.56
N GLU A 168 -28.11 -18.39 7.50
CA GLU A 168 -28.29 -19.83 7.54
C GLU A 168 -26.95 -20.55 7.38
N GLY A 169 -26.78 -21.61 8.16
CA GLY A 169 -25.72 -22.59 8.02
C GLY A 169 -26.32 -23.99 8.13
N SER A 170 -25.47 -25.01 7.98
CA SER A 170 -25.91 -26.40 8.11
C SER A 170 -25.01 -27.18 9.07
N VAL A 171 -25.55 -28.23 9.67
CA VAL A 171 -24.79 -29.23 10.42
C VAL A 171 -25.12 -30.60 9.87
N THR A 172 -24.12 -31.36 9.47
CA THR A 172 -24.32 -32.71 8.95
C THR A 172 -24.38 -33.71 10.10
N GLY A 173 -25.51 -34.38 10.26
CA GLY A 173 -25.80 -35.23 11.44
C GLY A 173 -24.86 -36.43 11.64
N LYS A 174 -24.10 -36.83 10.60
CA LYS A 174 -23.12 -37.92 10.67
C LYS A 174 -21.70 -37.48 11.01
N THR A 175 -21.33 -36.24 10.69
CA THR A 175 -19.94 -35.76 10.82
C THR A 175 -19.76 -34.70 11.89
N ILE A 176 -20.86 -34.13 12.45
CA ILE A 176 -20.80 -33.18 13.58
C ILE A 176 -20.18 -31.81 13.18
N ILE A 177 -19.93 -31.62 11.89
CA ILE A 177 -19.31 -30.44 11.28
C ILE A 177 -20.40 -29.40 10.94
N ALA A 178 -20.14 -28.14 11.25
CA ALA A 178 -20.97 -27.04 10.81
C ALA A 178 -20.42 -26.46 9.49
N THR A 179 -21.28 -26.24 8.51
CA THR A 179 -20.95 -25.48 7.29
C THR A 179 -21.44 -24.05 7.45
N ILE A 180 -20.52 -23.10 7.32
CA ILE A 180 -20.79 -21.67 7.33
C ILE A 180 -20.53 -21.12 5.94
N GLU A 181 -21.37 -20.18 5.52
CA GLU A 181 -21.30 -19.57 4.21
C GLU A 181 -21.31 -18.05 4.31
N GLY A 182 -20.80 -17.40 3.27
CA GLY A 182 -20.77 -15.95 3.22
C GLY A 182 -20.18 -15.42 1.94
N THR A 183 -19.72 -14.18 2.00
CA THR A 183 -19.08 -13.51 0.86
C THR A 183 -17.86 -12.75 1.35
N VAL A 184 -16.77 -12.79 0.58
CA VAL A 184 -15.66 -11.86 0.69
C VAL A 184 -15.79 -10.89 -0.48
N SER A 185 -15.85 -9.59 -0.19
CA SER A 185 -15.78 -8.52 -1.18
C SER A 185 -14.36 -7.97 -1.22
N CYS A 186 -13.86 -7.65 -2.41
CA CYS A 186 -12.53 -7.10 -2.60
C CYS A 186 -12.53 -6.03 -3.70
N SER A 187 -11.85 -4.90 -3.48
CA SER A 187 -11.73 -3.82 -4.50
C SER A 187 -10.87 -4.23 -5.71
N ARG A 188 -9.96 -5.18 -5.51
CA ARG A 188 -9.13 -5.80 -6.55
C ARG A 188 -8.85 -7.25 -6.18
N SER A 189 -8.54 -8.06 -7.17
CA SER A 189 -8.31 -9.49 -6.95
C SER A 189 -7.08 -9.73 -6.06
N ALA A 190 -7.25 -10.55 -5.03
CA ALA A 190 -6.20 -10.87 -4.06
C ALA A 190 -6.49 -12.23 -3.40
N THR A 191 -5.45 -12.89 -2.91
CA THR A 191 -5.60 -14.03 -2.00
C THR A 191 -5.81 -13.50 -0.59
N VAL A 192 -6.87 -13.97 0.06
CA VAL A 192 -7.35 -13.52 1.37
C VAL A 192 -7.37 -14.70 2.31
N ASP A 193 -6.64 -14.62 3.42
CA ASP A 193 -6.72 -15.60 4.49
C ASP A 193 -7.97 -15.34 5.33
N VAL A 194 -8.88 -16.31 5.35
CA VAL A 194 -10.16 -16.21 6.04
C VAL A 194 -10.18 -17.16 7.23
N THR A 195 -10.23 -16.59 8.42
CA THR A 195 -10.44 -17.30 9.68
C THR A 195 -11.90 -17.21 10.08
N ILE A 196 -12.52 -18.36 10.32
CA ILE A 196 -13.91 -18.48 10.76
C ILE A 196 -13.89 -19.13 12.13
N THR A 197 -14.46 -18.46 13.13
CA THR A 197 -14.70 -19.00 14.46
C THR A 197 -16.20 -19.14 14.68
N LEU A 198 -16.65 -20.35 14.98
CA LEU A 198 -18.04 -20.64 15.31
C LEU A 198 -18.14 -21.04 16.77
N THR A 199 -18.99 -20.36 17.53
CA THR A 199 -19.30 -20.69 18.92
C THR A 199 -20.79 -20.96 19.07
N GLN A 200 -21.14 -22.10 19.65
CA GLN A 200 -22.51 -22.50 19.94
C GLN A 200 -22.66 -22.80 21.43
N VAL A 201 -23.56 -22.08 22.10
CA VAL A 201 -23.97 -22.38 23.48
C VAL A 201 -25.19 -23.31 23.41
N GLN A 202 -25.05 -24.50 23.99
CA GLN A 202 -26.08 -25.54 24.00
C GLN A 202 -26.82 -25.61 25.33
N THR A 203 -27.80 -26.51 25.40
CA THR A 203 -28.52 -26.84 26.64
C THR A 203 -27.55 -27.11 27.79
N LYS A 204 -27.92 -26.68 29.00
CA LYS A 204 -27.08 -26.78 30.22
C LYS A 204 -25.79 -25.96 30.17
N GLY A 205 -25.69 -24.99 29.25
CA GLY A 205 -24.55 -24.05 29.18
C GLY A 205 -23.28 -24.63 28.56
N VAL A 206 -23.38 -25.77 27.85
CA VAL A 206 -22.23 -26.37 27.18
C VAL A 206 -21.85 -25.52 25.96
N THR A 207 -20.64 -24.97 25.96
CA THR A 207 -20.12 -24.18 24.83
C THR A 207 -19.28 -25.05 23.92
N VAL A 208 -19.61 -25.06 22.63
CA VAL A 208 -18.84 -25.72 21.57
C VAL A 208 -18.25 -24.64 20.68
N THR A 209 -16.93 -24.67 20.50
CA THR A 209 -16.22 -23.73 19.62
C THR A 209 -15.43 -24.49 18.58
N GLY A 210 -15.35 -23.93 17.38
CA GLY A 210 -14.54 -24.43 16.27
C GLY A 210 -13.89 -23.27 15.55
N THR A 211 -12.72 -23.49 14.96
CA THR A 211 -12.03 -22.48 14.16
C THR A 211 -11.37 -23.13 12.95
N VAL A 212 -11.47 -22.49 11.81
CA VAL A 212 -10.80 -22.89 10.57
C VAL A 212 -10.21 -21.66 9.90
N THR A 213 -9.02 -21.81 9.31
CA THR A 213 -8.40 -20.78 8.48
C THR A 213 -8.17 -21.36 7.10
N VAL A 214 -8.63 -20.66 6.06
CA VAL A 214 -8.42 -21.05 4.66
C VAL A 214 -8.06 -19.87 3.79
N PRO A 215 -7.18 -20.06 2.79
CA PRO A 215 -6.95 -19.05 1.76
C PRO A 215 -8.11 -19.06 0.75
N ILE A 216 -8.62 -17.88 0.43
CA ILE A 216 -9.67 -17.66 -0.58
C ILE A 216 -9.13 -16.69 -1.63
N ASN A 217 -9.15 -17.11 -2.90
CA ASN A 217 -8.85 -16.21 -4.01
C ASN A 217 -10.08 -15.33 -4.29
N CYS A 218 -10.07 -14.11 -3.75
CA CYS A 218 -11.11 -13.14 -4.05
C CYS A 218 -10.88 -12.57 -5.43
N THR A 219 -11.80 -12.86 -6.35
CA THR A 219 -11.87 -12.19 -7.65
C THR A 219 -12.82 -11.01 -7.50
N ALA A 220 -12.34 -9.78 -7.73
CA ALA A 220 -13.15 -8.58 -7.55
C ALA A 220 -14.42 -8.63 -8.45
N PRO A 221 -15.57 -8.14 -7.98
CA PRO A 221 -15.76 -7.39 -6.73
C PRO A 221 -16.02 -8.27 -5.50
N SER A 222 -16.33 -9.55 -5.67
CA SER A 222 -16.63 -10.46 -4.55
C SER A 222 -16.64 -11.93 -4.95
N VAL A 223 -16.35 -12.80 -3.99
CA VAL A 223 -16.46 -14.26 -4.10
C VAL A 223 -17.29 -14.84 -2.95
N ALA A 224 -18.21 -15.75 -3.26
CA ALA A 224 -18.93 -16.53 -2.26
C ALA A 224 -18.06 -17.68 -1.75
N TRP A 225 -18.21 -18.02 -0.48
CA TRP A 225 -17.46 -19.11 0.15
C TRP A 225 -18.38 -19.99 1.00
N SER A 226 -17.99 -21.26 1.16
CA SER A 226 -18.71 -22.26 1.96
C SER A 226 -17.67 -23.16 2.61
N GLN A 227 -17.57 -23.09 3.94
CA GLN A 227 -16.49 -23.71 4.69
C GLN A 227 -17.00 -24.52 5.87
N SER A 228 -16.38 -25.68 6.04
CA SER A 228 -16.60 -26.59 7.16
C SER A 228 -15.80 -26.18 8.39
N VAL A 229 -16.48 -25.96 9.50
CA VAL A 229 -15.90 -25.65 10.81
C VAL A 229 -16.02 -26.87 11.72
N TRP A 230 -14.86 -27.36 12.17
CA TRP A 230 -14.74 -28.51 13.05
C TRP A 230 -14.80 -28.06 14.51
N PRO A 231 -15.60 -28.72 15.37
CA PRO A 231 -15.59 -28.41 16.79
C PRO A 231 -14.29 -28.88 17.44
N GLN A 232 -13.73 -28.05 18.32
CA GLN A 232 -12.57 -28.40 19.13
C GLN A 232 -12.94 -29.42 20.22
N THR A 233 -14.14 -29.30 20.78
CA THR A 233 -14.69 -30.20 21.80
C THR A 233 -16.17 -30.44 21.57
N GLY A 234 -16.63 -31.67 21.78
CA GLY A 234 -18.05 -32.01 21.65
C GLY A 234 -18.53 -31.95 20.19
N ALA A 235 -19.73 -31.41 19.99
CA ALA A 235 -20.42 -31.52 18.72
C ALA A 235 -21.28 -30.30 18.41
N PHE A 236 -21.17 -29.72 17.21
CA PHE A 236 -22.17 -28.75 16.76
C PHE A 236 -23.52 -29.44 16.54
N LYS A 237 -24.60 -28.71 16.82
CA LYS A 237 -25.99 -29.18 16.68
C LYS A 237 -26.83 -28.16 15.92
N ALA A 238 -28.00 -28.61 15.47
CA ALA A 238 -29.00 -27.69 14.96
C ALA A 238 -29.42 -26.68 16.04
N GLY A 239 -29.65 -25.43 15.65
CA GLY A 239 -29.95 -24.32 16.55
C GLY A 239 -29.16 -23.07 16.20
N SER A 240 -29.06 -22.13 17.13
CA SER A 240 -28.31 -20.88 16.92
C SER A 240 -26.84 -21.05 17.28
N GLY A 241 -25.96 -20.46 16.47
CA GLY A 241 -24.54 -20.27 16.77
C GLY A 241 -24.13 -18.84 16.46
N THR A 242 -23.02 -18.39 17.04
CA THR A 242 -22.39 -17.11 16.70
C THR A 242 -21.16 -17.39 15.87
N ALA A 243 -21.16 -16.92 14.62
CA ALA A 243 -20.02 -17.02 13.73
C ALA A 243 -19.31 -15.65 13.67
N THR A 244 -18.00 -15.66 13.84
CA THR A 244 -17.12 -14.53 13.61
C THR A 244 -16.18 -14.87 12.47
N ILE A 245 -16.11 -14.00 11.47
CA ILE A 245 -15.17 -14.10 10.35
C ILE A 245 -14.14 -12.98 10.47
N SER A 246 -12.88 -13.32 10.21
CA SER A 246 -11.78 -12.39 10.01
C SER A 246 -11.11 -12.71 8.69
N ALA A 247 -11.14 -11.78 7.75
CA ALA A 247 -10.44 -11.87 6.48
C ALA A 247 -9.23 -10.94 6.51
N THR A 248 -8.06 -11.43 6.11
CA THR A 248 -6.82 -10.65 6.05
C THR A 248 -6.12 -10.91 4.73
N ALA A 249 -5.63 -9.85 4.08
CA ALA A 249 -4.76 -9.95 2.93
C ALA A 249 -3.58 -9.00 3.11
N CYS A 250 -2.37 -9.46 2.82
CA CYS A 250 -1.16 -8.67 2.94
C CYS A 250 -0.52 -8.44 1.57
N GLU A 251 -0.19 -7.19 1.28
CA GLU A 251 0.52 -6.78 0.08
C GLU A 251 2.03 -7.05 0.21
N PRO A 252 2.78 -7.11 -0.91
CA PRO A 252 4.22 -7.32 -0.90
C PRO A 252 5.01 -6.29 -0.09
N ASP A 253 4.48 -5.08 0.08
CA ASP A 253 5.04 -4.02 0.93
C ASP A 253 4.72 -4.21 2.43
N ARG A 254 4.17 -5.37 2.80
CA ARG A 254 3.73 -5.77 4.15
C ARG A 254 2.55 -4.97 4.71
N LYS A 255 1.85 -4.19 3.88
CA LYS A 255 0.57 -3.60 4.29
C LYS A 255 -0.50 -4.68 4.29
N CYS A 256 -1.06 -4.95 5.46
CA CYS A 256 -2.17 -5.88 5.60
C CYS A 256 -3.48 -5.11 5.78
N VAL A 257 -4.49 -5.52 5.02
CA VAL A 257 -5.86 -5.06 5.18
C VAL A 257 -6.68 -6.20 5.75
N SER A 258 -7.59 -5.87 6.66
CA SER A 258 -8.48 -6.86 7.27
C SER A 258 -9.90 -6.36 7.35
N ALA A 259 -10.84 -7.31 7.32
CA ALA A 259 -12.25 -7.07 7.52
C ALA A 259 -12.81 -8.14 8.45
N THR A 260 -13.67 -7.74 9.37
CA THR A 260 -14.31 -8.66 10.32
C THR A 260 -15.82 -8.51 10.30
N ALA A 261 -16.53 -9.60 10.57
CA ALA A 261 -17.96 -9.57 10.80
C ALA A 261 -18.33 -10.63 11.82
N THR A 262 -19.37 -10.36 12.62
CA THR A 262 -19.96 -11.33 13.55
C THR A 262 -21.45 -11.41 13.27
N ARG A 263 -21.99 -12.63 13.25
CA ARG A 263 -23.42 -12.85 13.03
C ARG A 263 -23.92 -14.05 13.80
N THR A 264 -25.16 -13.98 14.25
CA THR A 264 -25.91 -15.16 14.68
C THR A 264 -26.35 -15.94 13.45
N VAL A 265 -25.97 -17.22 13.39
CA VAL A 265 -26.27 -18.14 12.30
C VAL A 265 -27.24 -19.22 12.82
N LYS A 266 -28.30 -19.47 12.07
CA LYS A 266 -29.21 -20.60 12.29
C LYS A 266 -28.65 -21.84 11.60
N LEU A 267 -28.14 -22.77 12.40
CA LEU A 267 -27.65 -24.08 11.95
C LEU A 267 -28.83 -25.02 11.75
N ASN A 268 -29.12 -25.33 10.49
CA ASN A 268 -30.14 -26.30 10.11
C ASN A 268 -29.52 -27.70 9.99
N LEU A 269 -30.32 -28.76 10.19
CA LEU A 269 -29.86 -30.11 9.86
C LEU A 269 -29.67 -30.23 8.35
N GLY A 270 -28.45 -30.50 7.91
CA GLY A 270 -28.18 -30.87 6.53
C GLY A 270 -28.86 -32.20 6.20
N LYS A 271 -29.24 -32.38 4.93
CA LYS A 271 -29.69 -33.69 4.41
C LYS A 271 -28.56 -34.71 4.45
#